data_AF-A0AA45G5A0-F1
#
_entry.id   AF-A0AA45G5A0-F1
#
_cell.length_a   1.000
_cell.length_b   1.000
_cell.length_c   1.000
_cell.angle_alpha   90.00
_cell.angle_beta   90.00
_cell.angle_gamma   90.00
#
_symmetry.space_group_name_H-M   'P 1'
#
loop_
_entity.id
_entity.type
_entity.pdbx_description
1 polymer ?
#
loop_
_entity_poly.entity_id
_entity_poly.type
_entity_poly.pdbx_seq_one_letter_code
_entity_poly.pdbx_strand_id
1 'polypeptide(L)'
;MRICPTVVAAILVASVAAATVGCSSKDSDAEKVVVGYQSKTINTVTAGTLLRARGDFEKRLAQAGEKNGKRYRVEWQDYDTGAPITTGMIAGKIDIGSMGDYPMLINGSRANTNPATATSILSITGSSPKGSLNSVVAKPDSPINSLRDLRGKKVSASVGSAGHGTLLAGLKQAGIPATAVEISNQQPQVGSSALESGSVDALAQFVAWPGLLVFQRKAKLVYDGANLGYPTLHGVIARNTYVKDHPEVAEAFLKAQLDATKALADDPLAAARLVATSAGLPAEVVYLYNGPGGTDFNPAIKPSLVDALGGDRPYLTSIGSFPNPVDLSTFINDRPLKAAVTATGGDYQALLHRQGNATRADAEVWYSGTATAEADSATALLRLVKAARAANRPVTAAYVTDPVTGTRWFADHTIWLRDGDEYQAFTTVDDLDSYRRGHPGAVRVDYDTAVREVRP
;
A
#
# COMPACT_ATOMS: atom_id res chain seq x y z
N MET A 1 90.03 -17.86 46.83
CA MET A 1 90.00 -18.79 45.67
C MET A 1 88.73 -18.47 44.90
N ARG A 2 88.79 -17.80 43.75
CA ARG A 2 89.04 -18.37 42.41
C ARG A 2 88.08 -19.52 42.08
N ILE A 3 87.37 -19.33 40.96
CA ILE A 3 86.89 -20.31 39.95
C ILE A 3 85.36 -20.41 39.83
N CYS A 4 84.88 -19.83 38.73
CA CYS A 4 83.70 -20.23 37.97
C CYS A 4 83.98 -21.57 37.28
N PRO A 5 82.99 -22.46 37.04
CA PRO A 5 82.65 -22.70 35.63
C PRO A 5 81.17 -23.00 35.34
N THR A 6 80.68 -22.32 34.30
CA THR A 6 80.06 -22.87 33.08
C THR A 6 79.41 -24.26 33.11
N VAL A 7 78.14 -24.36 32.73
CA VAL A 7 77.69 -25.20 31.59
C VAL A 7 76.51 -24.52 30.88
N VAL A 8 76.70 -24.34 29.58
CA VAL A 8 75.76 -23.82 28.57
C VAL A 8 74.83 -24.94 28.12
N ALA A 9 73.51 -24.67 28.05
CA ALA A 9 72.59 -25.45 27.24
C ALA A 9 71.83 -24.48 26.33
N ALA A 10 72.14 -24.54 25.03
CA ALA A 10 71.49 -23.79 23.97
C ALA A 10 70.12 -24.41 23.66
N ILE A 11 69.05 -23.63 23.74
CA ILE A 11 67.76 -23.96 23.14
C ILE A 11 67.48 -22.91 22.06
N LEU A 12 67.49 -23.37 20.81
CA LEU A 12 66.99 -22.63 19.67
C LEU A 12 65.51 -22.30 19.89
N VAL A 13 65.18 -21.02 20.02
CA VAL A 13 63.80 -20.55 19.88
C VAL A 13 63.58 -20.21 18.41
N ALA A 14 62.88 -21.10 17.70
CA ALA A 14 62.37 -20.81 16.36
C ALA A 14 61.24 -19.77 16.48
N SER A 15 61.48 -18.59 15.92
CA SER A 15 60.51 -17.52 15.77
C SER A 15 59.41 -17.92 14.78
N VAL A 16 58.24 -18.32 15.28
CA VAL A 16 57.02 -18.44 14.50
C VAL A 16 56.42 -17.05 14.33
N ALA A 17 56.59 -16.47 13.14
CA ALA A 17 55.84 -15.29 12.73
C ALA A 17 54.36 -15.67 12.58
N ALA A 18 53.54 -15.34 13.59
CA ALA A 18 52.10 -15.42 13.48
C ALA A 18 51.62 -14.34 12.51
N ALA A 19 51.34 -14.74 11.26
CA ALA A 19 50.58 -13.93 10.33
C ALA A 19 49.16 -13.76 10.90
N THR A 20 48.90 -12.61 11.53
CA THR A 20 47.55 -12.15 11.81
C THR A 20 46.88 -11.89 10.47
N VAL A 21 46.13 -12.87 9.98
CA VAL A 21 45.16 -12.67 8.89
C VAL A 21 44.08 -11.76 9.46
N GLY A 22 44.26 -10.46 9.29
CA GLY A 22 43.22 -9.49 9.48
C GLY A 22 42.13 -9.76 8.45
N CYS A 23 41.06 -10.43 8.85
CA CYS A 23 39.77 -10.34 8.17
C CYS A 23 39.25 -8.90 8.34
N SER A 24 39.85 -7.98 7.59
CA SER A 24 39.25 -6.68 7.31
C SER A 24 37.97 -6.94 6.53
N SER A 25 36.86 -6.52 7.13
CA SER A 25 35.50 -6.53 6.59
C SER A 25 35.46 -6.10 5.12
N LYS A 26 35.23 -7.05 4.20
CA LYS A 26 34.95 -6.78 2.77
C LYS A 26 33.60 -6.08 2.52
N ASP A 27 33.01 -5.43 3.52
CA ASP A 27 31.70 -4.77 3.42
C ASP A 27 31.80 -3.23 3.36
N SER A 28 33.00 -2.66 3.43
CA SER A 28 33.23 -1.20 3.32
C SER A 28 33.15 -0.64 1.91
N ASP A 29 33.31 -1.47 0.87
CA ASP A 29 33.44 -1.03 -0.52
C ASP A 29 32.12 -1.06 -1.31
N ALA A 30 31.02 -1.47 -0.67
CA ALA A 30 29.71 -1.50 -1.31
C ALA A 30 29.03 -0.13 -1.21
N GLU A 31 28.68 0.45 -2.36
CA GLU A 31 27.88 1.67 -2.42
C GLU A 31 26.48 1.40 -1.87
N LYS A 32 26.05 2.22 -0.92
CA LYS A 32 24.80 2.02 -0.21
C LYS A 32 23.64 2.69 -0.94
N VAL A 33 22.56 1.95 -1.19
CA VAL A 33 21.31 2.45 -1.75
C VAL A 33 20.23 2.36 -0.69
N VAL A 34 19.68 3.49 -0.25
CA VAL A 34 18.66 3.52 0.80
C VAL A 34 17.27 3.66 0.22
N VAL A 35 16.40 2.68 0.50
CA VAL A 35 15.00 2.65 0.08
C VAL A 35 14.08 2.80 1.27
N GLY A 36 13.30 3.89 1.30
CA GLY A 36 12.23 4.09 2.27
C GLY A 36 10.92 3.52 1.75
N TYR A 37 10.32 2.59 2.47
CA TYR A 37 9.05 1.95 2.11
C TYR A 37 8.15 1.76 3.33
N GLN A 38 6.90 1.35 3.11
CA GLN A 38 5.92 1.13 4.18
C GLN A 38 5.43 -0.33 4.15
N SER A 39 5.97 -1.19 5.02
CA SER A 39 5.79 -2.65 4.92
C SER A 39 4.34 -3.13 5.00
N LYS A 40 3.49 -2.37 5.69
CA LYS A 40 2.05 -2.67 5.90
C LYS A 40 1.10 -1.89 4.96
N THR A 41 1.65 -1.16 3.99
CA THR A 41 0.87 -0.36 3.03
C THR A 41 0.74 -1.09 1.71
N ILE A 42 -0.40 -1.77 1.49
CA ILE A 42 -0.53 -2.81 0.46
C ILE A 42 -0.40 -2.26 -0.97
N ASN A 43 -0.84 -1.04 -1.22
CA ASN A 43 -0.71 -0.34 -2.48
C ASN A 43 0.72 0.15 -2.82
N THR A 44 1.71 -0.13 -1.96
CA THR A 44 3.15 0.10 -2.24
C THR A 44 3.95 -1.18 -2.44
N VAL A 45 3.31 -2.36 -2.41
CA VAL A 45 4.04 -3.65 -2.32
C VAL A 45 4.99 -3.89 -3.51
N THR A 46 4.65 -3.42 -4.70
CA THR A 46 5.47 -3.59 -5.93
C THR A 46 6.78 -2.78 -5.90
N ALA A 47 6.90 -1.80 -5.01
CA ALA A 47 8.12 -1.02 -4.76
C ALA A 47 8.55 -1.09 -3.27
N GLY A 48 8.12 -2.14 -2.57
CA GLY A 48 8.29 -2.30 -1.13
C GLY A 48 8.28 -3.78 -0.75
N THR A 49 7.28 -4.20 0.02
CA THR A 49 7.23 -5.52 0.64
C THR A 49 7.39 -6.69 -0.33
N LEU A 50 6.68 -6.69 -1.47
CA LEU A 50 6.77 -7.78 -2.45
C LEU A 50 8.13 -7.74 -3.17
N LEU A 51 8.56 -6.55 -3.59
CA LEU A 51 9.84 -6.33 -4.26
C LEU A 51 11.02 -6.83 -3.40
N ARG A 52 11.03 -6.44 -2.12
CA ARG A 52 12.02 -6.83 -1.11
C ARG A 52 11.97 -8.33 -0.83
N ALA A 53 10.78 -8.91 -0.62
CA ALA A 53 10.65 -10.34 -0.31
C ALA A 53 11.13 -11.24 -1.44
N ARG A 54 11.01 -10.77 -2.70
CA ARG A 54 11.50 -11.49 -3.88
C ARG A 54 13.00 -11.27 -4.15
N GLY A 55 13.59 -10.24 -3.55
CA GLY A 55 14.99 -9.84 -3.78
C GLY A 55 15.27 -9.39 -5.21
N ASP A 56 14.24 -8.96 -5.95
CA ASP A 56 14.37 -8.64 -7.37
C ASP A 56 15.24 -7.40 -7.60
N PHE A 57 15.18 -6.42 -6.69
CA PHE A 57 16.00 -5.22 -6.79
C PHE A 57 17.48 -5.53 -6.59
N GLU A 58 17.83 -6.29 -5.55
CA GLU A 58 19.19 -6.72 -5.27
C GLU A 58 19.78 -7.52 -6.43
N LYS A 59 19.00 -8.42 -7.05
CA LYS A 59 19.43 -9.18 -8.24
C LYS A 59 19.70 -8.29 -9.44
N ARG A 60 18.77 -7.38 -9.77
CA ARG A 60 18.92 -6.42 -10.88
C ARG A 60 20.12 -5.50 -10.66
N LEU A 61 20.34 -5.10 -9.41
CA LEU A 61 21.42 -4.20 -9.03
C LEU A 61 22.79 -4.88 -9.02
N ALA A 62 22.87 -6.15 -8.62
CA ALA A 62 24.08 -6.95 -8.78
C ALA A 62 24.50 -7.08 -10.25
N GLN A 63 23.55 -7.36 -11.15
CA GLN A 63 23.78 -7.42 -12.60
C GLN A 63 24.26 -6.07 -13.18
N ALA A 64 23.74 -4.96 -12.66
CA ALA A 64 24.20 -3.62 -13.04
C ALA A 64 25.63 -3.36 -12.51
N GLY A 65 25.91 -3.76 -11.28
CA GLY A 65 27.23 -3.67 -10.63
C GLY A 65 28.32 -4.43 -11.36
N GLU A 66 28.03 -5.64 -11.85
CA GLU A 66 28.97 -6.43 -12.66
C GLU A 66 29.40 -5.71 -13.94
N LYS A 67 28.50 -4.95 -14.56
CA LYS A 67 28.77 -4.23 -15.82
C LYS A 67 29.64 -2.98 -15.63
N ASN A 68 29.55 -2.33 -14.47
CA ASN A 68 30.26 -1.07 -14.20
C ASN A 68 31.38 -1.23 -13.15
N GLY A 69 31.64 -2.46 -12.67
CA GLY A 69 32.66 -2.75 -11.68
C GLY A 69 32.35 -2.23 -10.27
N LYS A 70 31.10 -1.86 -9.98
CA LYS A 70 30.67 -1.40 -8.66
C LYS A 70 29.98 -2.52 -7.88
N ARG A 71 30.08 -2.47 -6.56
CA ARG A 71 29.28 -3.30 -5.66
C ARG A 71 28.25 -2.42 -4.97
N TYR A 72 27.03 -2.92 -4.86
CA TYR A 72 25.93 -2.23 -4.21
C TYR A 72 25.40 -2.99 -3.00
N ARG A 73 24.88 -2.26 -2.02
CA ARG A 73 24.11 -2.81 -0.89
C ARG A 73 22.82 -2.03 -0.73
N VAL A 74 21.69 -2.72 -0.78
CA VAL A 74 20.38 -2.12 -0.52
C VAL A 74 20.10 -2.10 0.98
N GLU A 75 19.75 -0.93 1.51
CA GLU A 75 19.25 -0.73 2.86
C GLU A 75 17.76 -0.38 2.78
N TRP A 76 16.91 -1.32 3.19
CA TRP A 76 15.46 -1.09 3.28
C TRP A 76 15.13 -0.49 4.65
N GLN A 77 14.52 0.69 4.65
CA GLN A 77 14.03 1.36 5.84
C GLN A 77 12.51 1.36 5.84
N ASP A 78 11.93 0.69 6.84
CA ASP A 78 10.49 0.54 7.00
C ASP A 78 9.90 1.69 7.82
N TYR A 79 8.78 2.23 7.35
CA TYR A 79 8.08 3.36 7.96
C TYR A 79 6.57 3.13 8.00
N ASP A 80 5.91 3.69 9.01
CA ASP A 80 4.45 3.57 9.15
C ASP A 80 3.68 4.50 8.20
N THR A 81 4.29 5.63 7.82
CA THR A 81 3.70 6.68 6.97
C THR A 81 4.73 7.28 6.01
N GLY A 82 4.24 8.02 5.00
CA GLY A 82 5.12 8.74 4.07
C GLY A 82 5.87 9.92 4.67
N ALA A 83 5.38 10.54 5.76
CA ALA A 83 6.00 11.76 6.32
C ALA A 83 7.45 11.55 6.84
N PRO A 84 7.77 10.44 7.54
CA PRO A 84 9.16 10.07 7.82
C PRO A 84 10.01 9.87 6.57
N ILE A 85 9.48 9.24 5.52
CA ILE A 85 10.19 9.04 4.25
C ILE A 85 10.50 10.40 3.62
N THR A 86 9.53 11.32 3.58
CA THR A 86 9.73 12.69 3.11
C THR A 86 10.86 13.39 3.86
N THR A 87 10.87 13.28 5.19
CA THR A 87 11.91 13.89 6.02
C THR A 87 13.28 13.28 5.75
N GLY A 88 13.36 11.96 5.61
CA GLY A 88 14.60 11.25 5.29
C GLY A 88 15.15 11.62 3.91
N MET A 89 14.29 11.75 2.90
CA MET A 89 14.70 12.16 1.55
C MET A 89 15.23 13.60 1.53
N ILE A 90 14.53 14.54 2.18
CA ILE A 90 14.98 15.94 2.30
C ILE A 90 16.33 16.01 3.02
N ALA A 91 16.55 15.16 4.02
CA ALA A 91 17.81 15.07 4.75
C ALA A 91 18.91 14.29 4.00
N GLY A 92 18.66 13.79 2.79
CA GLY A 92 19.61 12.96 2.03
C GLY A 92 19.89 11.58 2.63
N LYS A 93 19.05 11.11 3.55
CA LYS A 93 19.17 9.81 4.21
C LYS A 93 18.45 8.68 3.47
N ILE A 94 17.54 9.03 2.55
CA ILE A 94 16.78 8.11 1.70
C ILE A 94 16.95 8.54 0.25
N ASP A 95 17.28 7.58 -0.62
CA ASP A 95 17.53 7.82 -2.04
C ASP A 95 16.28 7.63 -2.88
N ILE A 96 15.54 6.56 -2.57
CA ILE A 96 14.29 6.15 -3.23
C ILE A 96 13.22 5.98 -2.15
N GLY A 97 12.08 6.65 -2.31
CA GLY A 97 10.92 6.55 -1.42
C GLY A 97 9.71 5.97 -2.14
N SER A 98 8.90 5.19 -1.44
CA SER A 98 7.58 4.76 -1.89
C SER A 98 6.49 5.24 -0.92
N MET A 99 5.54 6.02 -1.41
CA MET A 99 4.50 6.66 -0.58
C MET A 99 3.29 7.13 -1.42
N GLY A 100 2.23 7.60 -0.73
CA GLY A 100 1.03 8.16 -1.37
C GLY A 100 1.20 9.54 -2.03
N ASP A 101 0.25 9.88 -2.89
CA ASP A 101 -0.04 11.22 -3.44
C ASP A 101 0.24 12.38 -2.48
N TYR A 102 -0.45 12.42 -1.33
CA TYR A 102 -0.33 13.52 -0.37
C TYR A 102 1.10 13.68 0.21
N PRO A 103 1.76 12.62 0.74
CA PRO A 103 3.14 12.75 1.18
C PRO A 103 4.13 13.00 0.03
N MET A 104 3.87 12.54 -1.20
CA MET A 104 4.67 12.94 -2.38
C MET A 104 4.55 14.44 -2.66
N LEU A 105 3.34 15.03 -2.61
CA LEU A 105 3.16 16.48 -2.74
C LEU A 105 3.85 17.26 -1.63
N ILE A 106 3.74 16.79 -0.38
CA ILE A 106 4.46 17.38 0.76
C ILE A 106 5.98 17.31 0.52
N ASN A 107 6.49 16.19 -0.01
CA ASN A 107 7.89 16.06 -0.38
C ASN A 107 8.28 17.07 -1.44
N GLY A 108 7.63 17.06 -2.62
CA GLY A 108 7.94 17.98 -3.71
C GLY A 108 7.87 19.45 -3.29
N SER A 109 6.88 19.83 -2.48
CA SER A 109 6.70 21.23 -2.03
C SER A 109 7.83 21.73 -1.13
N ARG A 110 8.54 20.83 -0.45
CA ARG A 110 9.66 21.15 0.46
C ARG A 110 11.00 20.90 -0.22
N ALA A 111 11.17 19.70 -0.75
CA ALA A 111 12.41 19.22 -1.35
C ALA A 111 12.79 19.98 -2.62
N ASN A 112 11.81 20.40 -3.43
CA ASN A 112 12.09 21.06 -4.73
C ASN A 112 12.33 22.56 -4.60
N THR A 113 12.35 23.10 -3.37
CA THR A 113 12.81 24.47 -3.11
C THR A 113 14.32 24.63 -3.32
N ASN A 114 15.07 23.52 -3.32
CA ASN A 114 16.51 23.49 -3.56
C ASN A 114 16.85 22.37 -4.56
N PRO A 115 17.56 22.67 -5.69
CA PRO A 115 17.98 21.65 -6.66
C PRO A 115 18.75 20.47 -6.08
N ALA A 116 19.49 20.65 -4.97
CA ALA A 116 20.28 19.60 -4.34
C ALA A 116 19.41 18.53 -3.65
N THR A 117 18.24 18.93 -3.16
CA THR A 117 17.26 18.06 -2.49
C THR A 117 16.08 17.70 -3.38
N ALA A 118 16.01 18.27 -4.59
CA ALA A 118 14.89 18.09 -5.49
C ALA A 118 14.65 16.60 -5.80
N THR A 119 13.39 16.25 -5.90
CA THR A 119 12.91 14.89 -6.16
C THR A 119 11.94 14.88 -7.32
N SER A 120 11.75 13.70 -7.91
CA SER A 120 10.75 13.46 -8.94
C SER A 120 10.06 12.11 -8.76
N ILE A 121 8.78 12.05 -9.12
CA ILE A 121 8.01 10.82 -9.24
C ILE A 121 8.48 10.07 -10.48
N LEU A 122 8.87 8.81 -10.31
CA LEU A 122 9.40 7.95 -11.37
C LEU A 122 8.39 6.93 -11.88
N SER A 123 7.48 6.48 -11.02
CA SER A 123 6.47 5.47 -11.35
C SER A 123 5.33 5.46 -10.33
N ILE A 124 4.25 4.78 -10.67
CA ILE A 124 3.11 4.48 -9.79
C ILE A 124 3.33 3.10 -9.15
N THR A 125 2.96 2.93 -7.89
CA THR A 125 2.98 1.62 -7.22
C THR A 125 1.60 1.03 -7.09
N GLY A 126 0.59 1.86 -6.94
CA GLY A 126 -0.79 1.45 -6.80
C GLY A 126 -1.72 2.64 -6.96
N SER A 127 -2.89 2.43 -7.55
CA SER A 127 -3.90 3.47 -7.71
C SER A 127 -5.31 2.90 -7.65
N SER A 128 -6.28 3.78 -7.40
CA SER A 128 -7.70 3.49 -7.56
C SER A 128 -8.36 4.63 -8.32
N PRO A 129 -8.96 4.38 -9.50
CA PRO A 129 -9.57 5.43 -10.32
C PRO A 129 -10.69 6.22 -9.63
N LYS A 130 -11.42 5.58 -8.70
CA LYS A 130 -12.52 6.23 -7.95
C LYS A 130 -12.10 6.73 -6.57
N GLY A 131 -10.91 6.36 -6.08
CA GLY A 131 -10.42 6.80 -4.78
C GLY A 131 -10.55 5.79 -3.64
N SER A 132 -10.87 4.51 -3.93
CA SER A 132 -10.78 3.45 -2.92
C SER A 132 -9.34 3.32 -2.39
N LEU A 133 -9.10 2.46 -1.40
CA LEU A 133 -7.82 2.29 -0.68
C LEU A 133 -7.60 3.28 0.48
N ASN A 134 -8.50 4.22 0.69
CA ASN A 134 -8.54 5.09 1.85
C ASN A 134 -9.96 5.07 2.40
N SER A 135 -10.10 4.87 3.71
CA SER A 135 -11.42 4.61 4.30
C SER A 135 -11.54 5.19 5.69
N VAL A 136 -12.79 5.43 6.10
CA VAL A 136 -13.14 5.72 7.49
C VAL A 136 -13.87 4.53 8.09
N VAL A 137 -13.44 4.11 9.28
CA VAL A 137 -14.08 3.05 10.06
C VAL A 137 -14.42 3.54 11.47
N ALA A 138 -15.45 2.95 12.07
CA ALA A 138 -15.82 3.16 13.47
C ALA A 138 -16.04 1.81 14.16
N LYS A 139 -16.19 1.80 15.49
CA LYS A 139 -16.51 0.55 16.22
C LYS A 139 -17.80 -0.10 15.69
N PRO A 140 -17.94 -1.44 15.74
CA PRO A 140 -19.10 -2.13 15.16
C PRO A 140 -20.44 -1.64 15.73
N ASP A 141 -20.48 -1.36 17.03
CA ASP A 141 -21.63 -0.88 17.80
C ASP A 141 -21.77 0.65 17.82
N SER A 142 -20.86 1.39 17.17
CA SER A 142 -20.91 2.85 17.11
C SER A 142 -22.15 3.35 16.37
N PRO A 143 -22.78 4.46 16.81
CA PRO A 143 -23.87 5.09 16.06
C PRO A 143 -23.40 5.79 14.77
N ILE A 144 -22.08 5.89 14.53
CA ILE A 144 -21.51 6.52 13.32
C ILE A 144 -21.71 5.59 12.13
N ASN A 145 -22.50 6.03 11.14
CA ASN A 145 -22.80 5.27 9.92
C ASN A 145 -22.47 6.02 8.63
N SER A 146 -22.19 7.33 8.73
CA SER A 146 -21.80 8.18 7.62
C SER A 146 -20.77 9.23 8.04
N LEU A 147 -20.16 9.93 7.08
CA LEU A 147 -19.30 11.08 7.37
C LEU A 147 -20.02 12.21 8.12
N ARG A 148 -21.35 12.32 7.97
CA ARG A 148 -22.17 13.35 8.65
C ARG A 148 -22.17 13.17 10.17
N ASP A 149 -22.05 11.92 10.62
CA ASP A 149 -22.03 11.57 12.04
C ASP A 149 -20.70 11.91 12.72
N LEU A 150 -19.68 12.32 11.96
CA LEU A 150 -18.37 12.72 12.49
C LEU A 150 -18.36 14.14 13.07
N ARG A 151 -19.44 14.92 12.91
CA ARG A 151 -19.53 16.26 13.50
C ARG A 151 -19.40 16.19 15.03
N GLY A 152 -18.45 16.94 15.56
CA GLY A 152 -18.10 16.95 16.99
C GLY A 152 -17.42 15.67 17.47
N LYS A 153 -16.98 14.79 16.56
CA LYS A 153 -16.29 13.54 16.88
C LYS A 153 -14.79 13.68 16.76
N LYS A 154 -14.09 12.81 17.47
CA LYS A 154 -12.64 12.67 17.41
C LYS A 154 -12.27 11.57 16.43
N VAL A 155 -11.48 11.90 15.42
CA VAL A 155 -11.08 10.99 14.35
C VAL A 155 -9.56 10.86 14.36
N SER A 156 -9.06 9.63 14.52
CA SER A 156 -7.65 9.35 14.29
C SER A 156 -7.37 9.38 12.80
N ALA A 157 -6.32 10.10 12.40
CA ALA A 157 -5.79 10.06 11.05
C ALA A 157 -4.28 10.34 11.08
N SER A 158 -3.53 9.81 10.13
CA SER A 158 -2.14 10.26 9.92
C SER A 158 -2.14 11.56 9.12
N VAL A 159 -1.92 12.69 9.77
CA VAL A 159 -1.91 14.01 9.10
C VAL A 159 -0.83 14.03 8.03
N GLY A 160 -1.18 14.47 6.82
CA GLY A 160 -0.30 14.44 5.65
C GLY A 160 -0.42 13.18 4.80
N SER A 161 -1.15 12.15 5.24
CA SER A 161 -1.34 10.90 4.49
C SER A 161 -2.52 10.95 3.51
N ALA A 162 -2.57 9.96 2.61
CA ALA A 162 -3.73 9.72 1.75
C ALA A 162 -5.04 9.53 2.53
N GLY A 163 -5.00 8.79 3.65
CA GLY A 163 -6.18 8.63 4.51
C GLY A 163 -6.73 9.95 5.06
N HIS A 164 -5.84 10.88 5.44
CA HIS A 164 -6.24 12.21 5.90
C HIS A 164 -6.77 13.07 4.75
N GLY A 165 -6.10 13.07 3.59
CA GLY A 165 -6.56 13.77 2.40
C GLY A 165 -7.96 13.33 1.95
N THR A 166 -8.18 12.01 1.85
CA THR A 166 -9.49 11.42 1.53
C THR A 166 -10.55 11.81 2.55
N LEU A 167 -10.25 11.79 3.85
CA LEU A 167 -11.20 12.25 4.88
C LEU A 167 -11.62 13.70 4.64
N LEU A 168 -10.67 14.62 4.44
CA LEU A 168 -10.99 16.03 4.24
C LEU A 168 -11.76 16.27 2.94
N ALA A 169 -11.40 15.56 1.86
CA ALA A 169 -12.14 15.62 0.59
C ALA A 169 -13.58 15.12 0.76
N GLY A 170 -13.77 14.00 1.46
CA GLY A 170 -15.09 13.43 1.72
C GLY A 170 -15.96 14.33 2.60
N LEU A 171 -15.38 14.90 3.67
CA LEU A 171 -16.06 15.89 4.51
C LEU A 171 -16.50 17.11 3.69
N LYS A 172 -15.62 17.63 2.82
CA LYS A 172 -15.94 18.75 1.93
C LYS A 172 -17.09 18.41 0.99
N GLN A 173 -17.07 17.24 0.34
CA GLN A 173 -18.16 16.77 -0.54
C GLN A 173 -19.49 16.63 0.21
N ALA A 174 -19.45 16.25 1.49
CA ALA A 174 -20.61 16.18 2.36
C ALA A 174 -21.06 17.53 2.95
N GLY A 175 -20.40 18.65 2.60
CA GLY A 175 -20.71 19.97 3.15
C GLY A 175 -20.34 20.13 4.62
N ILE A 176 -19.37 19.35 5.11
CA ILE A 176 -18.91 19.36 6.49
C ILE A 176 -17.57 20.11 6.54
N PRO A 177 -17.48 21.24 7.27
CA PRO A 177 -16.20 21.91 7.43
C PRO A 177 -15.26 21.01 8.24
N ALA A 178 -13.98 20.94 7.84
CA ALA A 178 -12.98 20.14 8.54
C ALA A 178 -12.88 20.48 10.04
N THR A 179 -13.13 21.74 10.40
CA THR A 179 -13.16 22.22 11.80
C THR A 179 -14.30 21.65 12.63
N ALA A 180 -15.30 21.01 12.02
CA ALA A 180 -16.35 20.31 12.74
C ALA A 180 -15.92 18.91 13.22
N VAL A 181 -14.69 18.47 12.94
CA VAL A 181 -14.16 17.16 13.34
C VAL A 181 -12.82 17.38 14.07
N GLU A 182 -12.63 16.75 15.23
CA GLU A 182 -11.35 16.81 15.94
C GLU A 182 -10.40 15.75 15.36
N ILE A 183 -9.33 16.18 14.69
CA ILE A 183 -8.33 15.26 14.12
C ILE A 183 -7.24 14.96 15.14
N SER A 184 -7.11 13.69 15.51
CA SER A 184 -6.01 13.16 16.31
C SER A 184 -4.92 12.64 15.38
N ASN A 185 -3.79 13.37 15.31
CA ASN A 185 -2.67 12.98 14.45
C ASN A 185 -1.94 11.74 15.01
N GLN A 186 -2.22 10.57 14.45
CA GLN A 186 -1.70 9.30 14.94
C GLN A 186 -1.22 8.43 13.79
N GLN A 187 -0.16 7.65 14.05
CA GLN A 187 0.27 6.57 13.17
C GLN A 187 -0.80 5.47 13.12
N PRO A 188 -0.90 4.71 12.02
CA PRO A 188 -2.00 3.76 11.82
C PRO A 188 -2.24 2.78 12.98
N GLN A 189 -1.17 2.21 13.53
CA GLN A 189 -1.17 1.27 14.65
C GLN A 189 -1.76 1.91 15.90
N VAL A 190 -1.29 3.12 16.22
CA VAL A 190 -1.72 3.88 17.39
C VAL A 190 -3.19 4.26 17.24
N GLY A 191 -3.59 4.72 16.05
CA GLY A 191 -4.98 5.03 15.73
C GLY A 191 -5.91 3.83 15.82
N SER A 192 -5.45 2.65 15.40
CA SER A 192 -6.20 1.39 15.52
C SER A 192 -6.44 1.04 16.99
N SER A 193 -5.40 1.06 17.83
CA SER A 193 -5.55 0.85 19.28
C SER A 193 -6.40 1.93 19.96
N ALA A 194 -6.30 3.18 19.50
CA ALA A 194 -7.12 4.28 20.00
C ALA A 194 -8.61 4.06 19.67
N LEU A 195 -8.94 3.59 18.47
CA LEU A 195 -10.31 3.25 18.11
C LEU A 195 -10.84 2.07 18.94
N GLU A 196 -10.05 1.02 19.10
CA GLU A 196 -10.44 -0.16 19.90
C GLU A 196 -10.76 0.24 21.36
N SER A 197 -9.88 1.04 21.97
CA SER A 197 -10.05 1.55 23.34
C SER A 197 -11.15 2.60 23.49
N GLY A 198 -11.67 3.17 22.40
CA GLY A 198 -12.63 4.27 22.42
C GLY A 198 -12.01 5.64 22.73
N SER A 199 -10.69 5.77 22.63
CA SER A 199 -9.99 7.07 22.77
C SER A 199 -10.21 8.01 21.57
N VAL A 200 -10.69 7.45 20.45
CA VAL A 200 -11.21 8.16 19.28
C VAL A 200 -12.50 7.47 18.82
N ASP A 201 -13.38 8.21 18.16
CA ASP A 201 -14.69 7.72 17.70
C ASP A 201 -14.60 7.00 16.34
N ALA A 202 -13.63 7.38 15.51
CA ALA A 202 -13.38 6.80 14.19
C ALA A 202 -11.89 6.83 13.81
N LEU A 203 -11.53 6.02 12.82
CA LEU A 203 -10.19 5.96 12.22
C LEU A 203 -10.32 6.21 10.70
N ALA A 204 -9.63 7.22 10.19
CA ALA A 204 -9.50 7.48 8.77
C ALA A 204 -8.07 7.14 8.31
N GLN A 205 -7.91 6.10 7.50
CA GLN A 205 -6.60 5.59 7.13
C GLN A 205 -6.56 4.90 5.76
N PHE A 206 -5.35 4.74 5.22
CA PHE A 206 -5.06 3.93 4.04
C PHE A 206 -4.98 2.43 4.35
N VAL A 207 -5.04 1.61 3.31
CA VAL A 207 -4.92 0.14 3.38
C VAL A 207 -3.58 -0.32 3.95
N ALA A 208 -3.51 -1.40 4.74
CA ALA A 208 -4.57 -2.36 5.03
C ALA A 208 -5.40 -2.05 6.30
N TRP A 209 -5.12 -0.96 7.02
CA TRP A 209 -5.60 -0.78 8.40
C TRP A 209 -7.12 -0.83 8.59
N PRO A 210 -7.94 -0.09 7.81
CA PRO A 210 -9.39 -0.21 7.90
C PRO A 210 -9.89 -1.64 7.62
N GLY A 211 -9.38 -2.27 6.55
CA GLY A 211 -9.76 -3.64 6.17
C GLY A 211 -9.34 -4.69 7.21
N LEU A 212 -8.18 -4.51 7.85
CA LEU A 212 -7.72 -5.38 8.94
C LEU A 212 -8.66 -5.32 10.14
N LEU A 213 -9.09 -4.12 10.55
CA LEU A 213 -10.00 -3.96 11.68
C LEU A 213 -11.39 -4.53 11.37
N VAL A 214 -11.87 -4.35 10.14
CA VAL A 214 -13.13 -4.94 9.66
C VAL A 214 -13.03 -6.48 9.67
N PHE A 215 -11.97 -7.04 9.11
CA PHE A 215 -11.70 -8.49 9.11
C PHE A 215 -11.65 -9.08 10.52
N GLN A 216 -11.06 -8.36 11.47
CA GLN A 216 -10.99 -8.77 12.87
C GLN A 216 -12.29 -8.53 13.65
N ARG A 217 -13.37 -8.05 13.00
CA ARG A 217 -14.65 -7.65 13.61
C ARG A 217 -14.50 -6.57 14.70
N LYS A 218 -13.44 -5.76 14.60
CA LYS A 218 -13.12 -4.67 15.52
C LYS A 218 -13.64 -3.32 15.04
N ALA A 219 -14.06 -3.23 13.78
CA ALA A 219 -14.64 -2.04 13.19
C ALA A 219 -15.65 -2.38 12.10
N LYS A 220 -16.46 -1.39 11.74
CA LYS A 220 -17.29 -1.37 10.53
C LYS A 220 -16.84 -0.24 9.63
N LEU A 221 -17.02 -0.40 8.31
CA LEU A 221 -16.79 0.65 7.34
C LEU A 221 -17.87 1.73 7.46
N VAL A 222 -17.43 2.98 7.53
CA VAL A 222 -18.29 4.18 7.56
C VAL A 222 -18.22 4.91 6.22
N TYR A 223 -17.05 4.90 5.58
CA TYR A 223 -16.83 5.57 4.31
C TYR A 223 -15.76 4.84 3.49
N ASP A 224 -16.09 4.51 2.25
CA ASP A 224 -15.13 4.11 1.21
C ASP A 224 -14.74 5.33 0.38
N GLY A 225 -13.44 5.59 0.22
CA GLY A 225 -12.92 6.67 -0.63
C GLY A 225 -13.37 6.59 -2.09
N ALA A 226 -13.82 5.43 -2.58
CA ALA A 226 -14.44 5.32 -3.91
C ALA A 226 -15.67 6.23 -4.10
N ASN A 227 -16.35 6.62 -3.01
CA ASN A 227 -17.47 7.55 -3.06
C ASN A 227 -17.06 9.00 -3.41
N LEU A 228 -15.76 9.31 -3.45
CA LEU A 228 -15.26 10.57 -3.99
C LEU A 228 -15.42 10.65 -5.51
N GLY A 229 -15.37 9.51 -6.20
CA GLY A 229 -15.27 9.49 -7.67
C GLY A 229 -13.99 10.17 -8.18
N TYR A 230 -12.92 10.16 -7.36
CA TYR A 230 -11.69 10.90 -7.59
C TYR A 230 -10.47 10.00 -7.38
N PRO A 231 -9.50 9.95 -8.32
CA PRO A 231 -8.39 9.02 -8.20
C PRO A 231 -7.52 9.24 -6.97
N THR A 232 -7.04 8.15 -6.37
CA THR A 232 -5.88 8.16 -5.46
C THR A 232 -4.74 7.37 -6.06
N LEU A 233 -3.50 7.75 -5.73
CA LEU A 233 -2.29 7.11 -6.23
C LEU A 233 -1.21 7.00 -5.16
N HIS A 234 -0.35 6.01 -5.31
CA HIS A 234 0.92 5.87 -4.61
C HIS A 234 2.01 5.69 -5.65
N GLY A 235 3.22 6.12 -5.35
CA GLY A 235 4.29 6.19 -6.33
C GLY A 235 5.66 6.02 -5.73
N VAL A 236 6.63 5.88 -6.64
CA VAL A 236 8.05 5.89 -6.35
C VAL A 236 8.55 7.29 -6.63
N ILE A 237 9.25 7.86 -5.66
CA ILE A 237 9.91 9.16 -5.74
C ILE A 237 11.40 8.97 -5.45
N ALA A 238 12.26 9.69 -6.15
CA ALA A 238 13.71 9.60 -5.94
C ALA A 238 14.36 10.98 -5.96
N ARG A 239 15.52 11.11 -5.30
CA ARG A 239 16.34 12.34 -5.38
C ARG A 239 16.90 12.49 -6.80
N ASN A 240 16.70 13.65 -7.40
CA ASN A 240 17.08 13.91 -8.79
C ASN A 240 18.60 13.85 -9.00
N THR A 241 19.35 14.36 -8.03
CA THR A 241 20.82 14.23 -8.00
C THR A 241 21.27 12.77 -7.96
N TYR A 242 20.63 11.95 -7.11
CA TYR A 242 20.94 10.53 -7.03
C TYR A 242 20.63 9.79 -8.32
N VAL A 243 19.45 10.00 -8.92
CA VAL A 243 19.08 9.38 -10.21
C VAL A 243 20.05 9.79 -11.33
N LYS A 244 20.54 11.04 -11.32
CA LYS A 244 21.52 11.52 -12.29
C LYS A 244 22.89 10.86 -12.12
N ASP A 245 23.34 10.71 -10.89
CA ASP A 245 24.67 10.18 -10.57
C ASP A 245 24.71 8.64 -10.58
N HIS A 246 23.55 8.01 -10.40
CA HIS A 246 23.37 6.55 -10.34
C HIS A 246 22.20 6.08 -11.23
N PRO A 247 22.21 6.39 -12.55
CA PRO A 247 21.12 6.02 -13.46
C PRO A 247 20.90 4.50 -13.53
N GLU A 248 21.95 3.71 -13.35
CA GLU A 248 21.89 2.25 -13.29
C GLU A 248 21.08 1.73 -12.10
N VAL A 249 21.08 2.45 -10.97
CA VAL A 249 20.32 2.08 -9.77
C VAL A 249 18.84 2.34 -10.02
N ALA A 250 18.50 3.49 -10.60
CA ALA A 250 17.13 3.83 -10.95
C ALA A 250 16.56 2.86 -11.99
N GLU A 251 17.34 2.50 -13.02
CA GLU A 251 16.96 1.50 -14.01
C GLU A 251 16.75 0.12 -13.38
N ALA A 252 17.69 -0.34 -12.54
CA ALA A 252 17.56 -1.62 -11.84
C ALA A 252 16.32 -1.66 -10.94
N PHE A 253 16.04 -0.59 -10.21
CA PHE A 253 14.85 -0.48 -9.35
C PHE A 253 13.56 -0.56 -10.15
N LEU A 254 13.43 0.22 -11.23
CA LEU A 254 12.22 0.25 -12.04
C LEU A 254 11.99 -1.06 -12.80
N LYS A 255 13.05 -1.73 -13.27
CA LYS A 255 12.94 -3.08 -13.83
C LYS A 255 12.48 -4.10 -12.77
N ALA A 256 13.01 -4.00 -11.56
CA ALA A 256 12.60 -4.88 -10.47
C ALA A 256 11.13 -4.62 -10.06
N GLN A 257 10.67 -3.36 -10.07
CA GLN A 257 9.26 -3.03 -9.87
C GLN A 257 8.37 -3.64 -10.96
N LEU A 258 8.81 -3.63 -12.22
CA LEU A 258 8.09 -4.30 -13.32
C LEU A 258 8.01 -5.82 -13.08
N ASP A 259 9.09 -6.45 -12.62
CA ASP A 259 9.11 -7.88 -12.27
C ASP A 259 8.15 -8.22 -11.13
N ALA A 260 8.14 -7.41 -10.07
CA ALA A 260 7.23 -7.58 -8.94
C ALA A 260 5.77 -7.36 -9.35
N THR A 261 5.51 -6.37 -10.19
CA THR A 261 4.17 -6.10 -10.75
C THR A 261 3.69 -7.24 -11.62
N LYS A 262 4.57 -7.80 -12.47
CA LYS A 262 4.25 -8.98 -13.29
C LYS A 262 3.94 -10.18 -12.41
N ALA A 263 4.77 -10.47 -11.41
CA ALA A 263 4.54 -11.59 -10.51
C ALA A 263 3.22 -11.48 -9.74
N LEU A 264 2.86 -10.26 -9.31
CA LEU A 264 1.56 -10.01 -8.67
C LEU A 264 0.40 -10.24 -9.63
N ALA A 265 0.52 -9.80 -10.89
CA ALA A 265 -0.52 -10.00 -11.89
C ALA A 265 -0.68 -11.47 -12.33
N ASP A 266 0.43 -12.22 -12.41
CA ASP A 266 0.43 -13.63 -12.82
C ASP A 266 -0.18 -14.54 -11.75
N ASP A 267 0.14 -14.31 -10.47
CA ASP A 267 -0.42 -15.07 -9.33
C ASP A 267 -0.63 -14.15 -8.11
N PRO A 268 -1.79 -13.45 -8.05
CA PRO A 268 -2.07 -12.51 -6.97
C PRO A 268 -2.20 -13.20 -5.60
N LEU A 269 -2.58 -14.49 -5.57
CA LEU A 269 -2.70 -15.24 -4.33
C LEU A 269 -1.33 -15.57 -3.73
N ALA A 270 -0.40 -16.07 -4.56
CA ALA A 270 0.97 -16.31 -4.12
C ALA A 270 1.65 -15.00 -3.69
N ALA A 271 1.47 -13.92 -4.45
CA ALA A 271 1.98 -12.60 -4.09
C ALA A 271 1.39 -12.10 -2.76
N ALA A 272 0.07 -12.23 -2.56
CA ALA A 272 -0.59 -11.86 -1.31
C ALA A 272 -0.06 -12.65 -0.11
N ARG A 273 0.16 -13.96 -0.25
CA ARG A 273 0.74 -14.80 0.82
C ARG A 273 2.17 -14.40 1.16
N LEU A 274 2.99 -14.08 0.16
CA LEU A 274 4.37 -13.63 0.40
C LEU A 274 4.40 -12.27 1.13
N VAL A 275 3.55 -11.34 0.70
CA VAL A 275 3.38 -10.04 1.36
C VAL A 275 2.85 -10.22 2.78
N ALA A 276 1.84 -11.08 2.97
CA ALA A 276 1.24 -11.37 4.28
C ALA A 276 2.28 -11.86 5.29
N THR A 277 3.08 -12.86 4.91
CA THR A 277 4.19 -13.36 5.74
C THR A 277 5.20 -12.27 6.07
N SER A 278 5.57 -11.44 5.08
CA SER A 278 6.59 -10.41 5.26
C SER A 278 6.10 -9.21 6.10
N ALA A 279 4.81 -8.87 6.01
CA ALA A 279 4.20 -7.72 6.68
C ALA A 279 3.56 -8.08 8.04
N GLY A 280 3.38 -9.37 8.33
CA GLY A 280 2.66 -9.84 9.50
C GLY A 280 1.16 -9.53 9.44
N LEU A 281 0.55 -9.68 8.26
CA LEU A 281 -0.88 -9.45 8.01
C LEU A 281 -1.58 -10.74 7.58
N PRO A 282 -2.89 -10.90 7.82
CA PRO A 282 -3.65 -12.01 7.24
C PRO A 282 -3.61 -11.98 5.71
N ALA A 283 -3.42 -13.13 5.07
CA ALA A 283 -3.37 -13.22 3.61
C ALA A 283 -4.68 -12.78 2.95
N GLU A 284 -5.80 -12.98 3.64
CA GLU A 284 -7.14 -12.57 3.25
C GLU A 284 -7.25 -11.04 3.14
N VAL A 285 -6.66 -10.32 4.11
CA VAL A 285 -6.63 -8.85 4.13
C VAL A 285 -5.70 -8.31 3.05
N VAL A 286 -4.55 -8.95 2.83
CA VAL A 286 -3.66 -8.55 1.74
C VAL A 286 -4.31 -8.79 0.38
N TYR A 287 -4.96 -9.94 0.21
CA TYR A 287 -5.59 -10.32 -1.05
C TYR A 287 -6.81 -9.48 -1.40
N LEU A 288 -7.52 -8.94 -0.39
CA LEU A 288 -8.56 -7.93 -0.62
C LEU A 288 -8.09 -6.80 -1.56
N TYR A 289 -6.81 -6.43 -1.46
CA TYR A 289 -6.22 -5.35 -2.25
C TYR A 289 -5.30 -5.82 -3.38
N ASN A 290 -4.62 -6.96 -3.23
CA ASN A 290 -3.75 -7.53 -4.27
C ASN A 290 -4.50 -8.32 -5.34
N GLY A 291 -5.66 -8.88 -4.98
CA GLY A 291 -6.49 -9.71 -5.86
C GLY A 291 -7.24 -8.90 -6.92
N PRO A 292 -7.95 -9.59 -7.83
CA PRO A 292 -8.78 -8.95 -8.85
C PRO A 292 -9.83 -8.00 -8.22
N GLY A 293 -10.01 -6.82 -8.81
CA GLY A 293 -10.88 -5.76 -8.29
C GLY A 293 -10.27 -4.90 -7.19
N GLY A 294 -9.06 -5.21 -6.75
CA GLY A 294 -8.32 -4.44 -5.75
C GLY A 294 -7.56 -3.25 -6.35
N THR A 295 -6.35 -3.02 -5.86
CA THR A 295 -5.46 -1.94 -6.29
C THR A 295 -5.03 -2.12 -7.75
N ASP A 296 -5.02 -1.05 -8.57
CA ASP A 296 -4.35 -1.04 -9.87
C ASP A 296 -2.85 -0.80 -9.68
N PHE A 297 -2.06 -1.87 -9.77
CA PHE A 297 -0.59 -1.85 -9.69
C PHE A 297 0.10 -1.43 -11.00
N ASN A 298 -0.61 -0.75 -11.92
CA ASN A 298 0.01 -0.24 -13.15
C ASN A 298 1.10 0.79 -12.80
N PRO A 299 2.35 0.61 -13.27
CA PRO A 299 3.42 1.53 -12.93
C PRO A 299 3.40 2.82 -13.74
N ALA A 300 2.64 2.90 -14.83
CA ALA A 300 2.60 4.07 -15.69
C ALA A 300 1.98 5.28 -14.99
N ILE A 301 2.58 6.45 -15.22
CA ILE A 301 2.07 7.73 -14.74
C ILE A 301 0.99 8.21 -15.72
N LYS A 302 -0.24 7.75 -15.51
CA LYS A 302 -1.39 8.08 -16.38
C LYS A 302 -1.78 9.56 -16.23
N PRO A 303 -2.24 10.23 -17.30
CA PRO A 303 -2.69 11.62 -17.24
C PRO A 303 -3.73 11.88 -16.14
N SER A 304 -4.70 10.98 -15.97
CA SER A 304 -5.73 11.08 -14.92
C SER A 304 -5.15 11.10 -13.50
N LEU A 305 -4.01 10.43 -13.27
CA LEU A 305 -3.32 10.43 -11.98
C LEU A 305 -2.50 11.71 -11.79
N VAL A 306 -1.98 12.29 -12.87
CA VAL A 306 -1.33 13.63 -12.84
C VAL A 306 -2.35 14.71 -12.53
N ASP A 307 -3.54 14.64 -13.15
CA ASP A 307 -4.64 15.56 -12.89
C ASP A 307 -5.12 15.47 -11.44
N ALA A 308 -5.27 14.25 -10.90
CA ALA A 308 -5.58 14.03 -9.49
C ALA A 308 -4.49 14.61 -8.58
N LEU A 309 -3.21 14.32 -8.83
CA LEU A 309 -2.13 14.91 -8.05
C LEU A 309 -2.15 16.47 -8.10
N GLY A 310 -2.57 17.04 -9.23
CA GLY A 310 -2.78 18.47 -9.39
C GLY A 310 -3.97 19.03 -8.60
N GLY A 311 -5.05 18.26 -8.51
CA GLY A 311 -6.26 18.57 -7.74
C GLY A 311 -6.06 18.47 -6.23
N ASP A 312 -5.06 17.71 -5.77
CA ASP A 312 -4.71 17.54 -4.35
C ASP A 312 -3.91 18.72 -3.78
N ARG A 313 -3.30 19.56 -4.61
CA ARG A 313 -2.48 20.71 -4.15
C ARG A 313 -3.16 21.63 -3.12
N PRO A 314 -4.47 21.96 -3.19
CA PRO A 314 -5.14 22.76 -2.17
C PRO A 314 -5.10 22.17 -0.76
N TYR A 315 -4.88 20.86 -0.62
CA TYR A 315 -4.69 20.22 0.68
C TYR A 315 -3.44 20.72 1.40
N LEU A 316 -2.36 21.06 0.67
CA LEU A 316 -1.16 21.60 1.30
C LEU A 316 -1.51 22.83 2.16
N THR A 317 -2.30 23.74 1.59
CA THR A 317 -2.79 24.93 2.30
C THR A 317 -3.66 24.58 3.52
N SER A 318 -4.41 23.48 3.50
CA SER A 318 -5.28 23.11 4.62
C SER A 318 -4.53 22.57 5.84
N ILE A 319 -3.32 22.05 5.66
CA ILE A 319 -2.50 21.47 6.74
C ILE A 319 -1.30 22.33 7.14
N GLY A 320 -1.11 23.50 6.53
CA GLY A 320 -0.07 24.45 6.93
C GLY A 320 0.38 25.38 5.80
N SER A 321 1.46 26.11 6.06
CA SER A 321 2.12 26.96 5.05
C SER A 321 3.11 26.13 4.25
N PHE A 322 2.83 25.94 2.96
CA PHE A 322 3.72 25.28 2.01
C PHE A 322 4.22 26.33 1.03
N PRO A 323 5.54 26.58 0.98
CA PRO A 323 6.09 27.79 0.38
C PRO A 323 5.87 27.89 -1.13
N ASN A 324 5.61 26.77 -1.82
CA ASN A 324 5.38 26.77 -3.26
C ASN A 324 4.34 25.72 -3.67
N PRO A 325 3.44 26.04 -4.63
CA PRO A 325 2.71 25.01 -5.33
C PRO A 325 3.72 24.13 -6.09
N VAL A 326 3.64 22.81 -5.90
CA VAL A 326 4.49 21.86 -6.61
C VAL A 326 4.25 22.02 -8.11
N ASP A 327 5.31 22.31 -8.87
CA ASP A 327 5.28 22.29 -10.32
C ASP A 327 5.33 20.84 -10.80
N LEU A 328 4.18 20.33 -11.23
CA LEU A 328 4.04 18.95 -11.68
C LEU A 328 4.85 18.65 -12.95
N SER A 329 5.14 19.66 -13.78
CA SER A 329 5.90 19.47 -15.02
C SER A 329 7.36 19.09 -14.77
N THR A 330 7.90 19.52 -13.62
CA THR A 330 9.26 19.19 -13.17
C THR A 330 9.27 18.12 -12.08
N PHE A 331 8.16 17.94 -11.36
CA PHE A 331 8.03 16.90 -10.34
C PHE A 331 7.78 15.50 -10.92
N ILE A 332 7.19 15.40 -12.12
CA ILE A 332 6.96 14.11 -12.78
C ILE A 332 8.08 13.82 -13.76
N ASN A 333 8.69 12.64 -13.66
CA ASN A 333 9.72 12.18 -14.59
C ASN A 333 9.51 10.71 -14.96
N ASP A 334 8.72 10.46 -16.00
CA ASP A 334 8.43 9.12 -16.49
C ASP A 334 9.49 8.54 -17.45
N ARG A 335 10.54 9.31 -17.79
CA ARG A 335 11.57 8.88 -18.73
C ARG A 335 12.31 7.61 -18.28
N PRO A 336 12.75 7.48 -17.00
CA PRO A 336 13.39 6.26 -16.53
C PRO A 336 12.47 5.04 -16.62
N LEU A 337 11.17 5.20 -16.33
CA LEU A 337 10.21 4.11 -16.43
C LEU A 337 9.97 3.70 -17.88
N LYS A 338 9.82 4.65 -18.81
CA LYS A 338 9.73 4.36 -20.25
C LYS A 338 10.92 3.53 -20.73
N ALA A 339 12.14 3.93 -20.35
CA ALA A 339 13.35 3.21 -20.68
C ALA A 339 13.37 1.79 -20.09
N ALA A 340 12.98 1.63 -18.82
CA ALA A 340 12.88 0.33 -18.16
C ALA A 340 11.88 -0.59 -18.87
N VAL A 341 10.69 -0.08 -19.20
CA VAL A 341 9.63 -0.82 -19.92
C VAL A 341 10.14 -1.31 -21.27
N THR A 342 10.74 -0.42 -22.08
CA THR A 342 11.34 -0.80 -23.36
C THR A 342 12.45 -1.85 -23.20
N ALA A 343 13.33 -1.68 -22.20
CA ALA A 343 14.42 -2.61 -21.94
C ALA A 343 13.96 -3.99 -21.44
N THR A 344 12.73 -4.10 -20.94
CA THR A 344 12.09 -5.38 -20.59
C THR A 344 11.15 -5.91 -21.68
N GLY A 345 11.14 -5.29 -22.87
CA GLY A 345 10.29 -5.70 -23.99
C GLY A 345 8.81 -5.34 -23.87
N GLY A 346 8.47 -4.41 -22.98
CA GLY A 346 7.10 -3.92 -22.81
C GLY A 346 6.80 -2.67 -23.65
N ASP A 347 5.53 -2.25 -23.64
CA ASP A 347 5.04 -1.05 -24.31
C ASP A 347 4.43 -0.07 -23.28
N TYR A 348 5.05 1.11 -23.14
CA TYR A 348 4.58 2.14 -22.23
C TYR A 348 3.24 2.75 -22.66
N GLN A 349 2.96 2.84 -23.96
CA GLN A 349 1.66 3.34 -24.45
C GLN A 349 0.54 2.35 -24.09
N ALA A 350 0.78 1.05 -24.27
CA ALA A 350 -0.15 0.03 -23.79
C ALA A 350 -0.40 0.14 -22.27
N LEU A 351 0.62 0.42 -21.46
CA LEU A 351 0.44 0.65 -20.02
C LEU A 351 -0.43 1.89 -19.73
N LEU A 352 -0.28 2.99 -20.46
CA LEU A 352 -1.12 4.18 -20.27
C LEU A 352 -2.61 3.88 -20.54
N HIS A 353 -2.91 3.01 -21.50
CA HIS A 353 -4.28 2.64 -21.86
C HIS A 353 -4.84 1.46 -21.06
N ARG A 354 -4.02 0.72 -20.32
CA ARG A 354 -4.47 -0.42 -19.52
C ARG A 354 -5.43 0.04 -18.42
N GLN A 355 -6.64 -0.49 -18.44
CA GLN A 355 -7.68 -0.18 -17.46
C GLN A 355 -7.58 -1.05 -16.22
N GLY A 356 -7.30 -0.40 -15.08
CA GLY A 356 -7.48 -0.92 -13.73
C GLY A 356 -6.85 -2.28 -13.42
N ASN A 357 -7.21 -2.79 -12.25
CA ASN A 357 -7.09 -4.20 -11.88
C ASN A 357 -8.48 -4.83 -12.00
N ALA A 358 -8.94 -4.99 -13.24
CA ALA A 358 -10.30 -5.42 -13.54
C ALA A 358 -10.65 -6.72 -12.81
N THR A 359 -11.85 -6.77 -12.23
CA THR A 359 -12.40 -8.02 -11.70
C THR A 359 -12.58 -9.01 -12.85
N ARG A 360 -12.25 -10.29 -12.62
CA ARG A 360 -12.70 -11.38 -13.50
C ARG A 360 -14.09 -11.90 -13.10
N ALA A 361 -14.49 -11.63 -11.86
CA ALA A 361 -15.75 -12.03 -11.25
C ALA A 361 -16.16 -11.01 -10.18
N ASP A 362 -17.47 -10.84 -9.96
CA ASP A 362 -18.01 -9.88 -8.99
C ASP A 362 -17.81 -10.32 -7.54
N ALA A 363 -17.52 -11.61 -7.33
CA ALA A 363 -17.37 -12.22 -6.02
C ALA A 363 -16.44 -13.45 -6.05
N GLU A 364 -15.91 -13.84 -4.90
CA GLU A 364 -14.98 -14.97 -4.79
C GLU A 364 -15.05 -15.64 -3.40
N VAL A 365 -15.01 -16.97 -3.34
CA VAL A 365 -14.94 -17.76 -2.10
C VAL A 365 -13.58 -18.44 -1.98
N TRP A 366 -12.96 -18.31 -0.82
CA TRP A 366 -11.77 -19.05 -0.43
C TRP A 366 -12.12 -20.22 0.46
N TYR A 367 -11.56 -21.38 0.13
CA TYR A 367 -11.68 -22.58 0.94
C TYR A 367 -10.34 -22.93 1.58
N SER A 368 -10.38 -23.69 2.68
CA SER A 368 -9.17 -24.29 3.25
C SER A 368 -8.42 -25.12 2.19
N GLY A 369 -7.09 -24.98 2.10
CA GLY A 369 -6.25 -25.77 1.19
C GLY A 369 -5.96 -25.16 -0.20
N THR A 370 -6.14 -23.84 -0.37
CA THR A 370 -5.72 -22.99 -1.52
C THR A 370 -6.62 -22.88 -2.73
N ALA A 371 -7.72 -23.61 -2.83
CA ALA A 371 -8.67 -23.42 -3.93
C ALA A 371 -9.57 -22.20 -3.68
N THR A 372 -9.70 -21.35 -4.69
CA THR A 372 -10.70 -20.27 -4.73
C THR A 372 -11.78 -20.62 -5.75
N ALA A 373 -12.97 -20.06 -5.59
CA ALA A 373 -14.05 -20.17 -6.58
C ALA A 373 -14.63 -18.78 -6.84
N GLU A 374 -14.63 -18.40 -8.12
CA GLU A 374 -15.21 -17.15 -8.60
C GLU A 374 -16.74 -17.27 -8.72
N ALA A 375 -17.42 -16.13 -8.59
CA ALA A 375 -18.86 -16.00 -8.78
C ALA A 375 -19.20 -14.66 -9.45
N ASP A 376 -20.11 -14.69 -10.41
CA ASP A 376 -20.49 -13.52 -11.22
C ASP A 376 -21.55 -12.64 -10.54
N SER A 377 -21.96 -12.95 -9.31
CA SER A 377 -22.87 -12.11 -8.54
C SER A 377 -22.80 -12.39 -7.03
N ALA A 378 -23.31 -11.45 -6.23
CA ALA A 378 -23.45 -11.63 -4.79
C ALA A 378 -24.41 -12.80 -4.45
N THR A 379 -25.47 -13.02 -5.24
CA THR A 379 -26.36 -14.19 -5.10
C THR A 379 -25.61 -15.50 -5.37
N ALA A 380 -24.80 -15.56 -6.44
CA ALA A 380 -24.01 -16.75 -6.76
C ALA A 380 -22.97 -17.04 -5.68
N LEU A 381 -22.36 -16.01 -5.08
CA LEU A 381 -21.48 -16.16 -3.92
C LEU A 381 -22.19 -16.85 -2.75
N LEU A 382 -23.39 -16.40 -2.39
CA LEU A 382 -24.17 -17.02 -1.31
C LEU A 382 -24.44 -18.51 -1.57
N ARG A 383 -24.72 -18.88 -2.83
CA ARG A 383 -24.91 -20.29 -3.23
C ARG A 383 -23.63 -21.11 -3.04
N LEU A 384 -22.47 -20.58 -3.43
CA LEU A 384 -21.18 -21.24 -3.21
C LEU A 384 -20.90 -21.47 -1.72
N VAL A 385 -21.15 -20.45 -0.89
CA VAL A 385 -20.97 -20.55 0.56
C VAL A 385 -21.96 -21.54 1.17
N LYS A 386 -23.23 -21.54 0.74
CA LYS A 386 -24.25 -22.52 1.17
C LYS A 386 -23.83 -23.95 0.83
N ALA A 387 -23.37 -24.19 -0.40
CA ALA A 387 -22.89 -25.49 -0.84
C ALA A 387 -21.67 -25.96 -0.03
N ALA A 388 -20.72 -25.05 0.24
CA ALA A 388 -19.55 -25.35 1.05
C ALA A 388 -19.91 -25.72 2.49
N ARG A 389 -20.84 -24.99 3.12
CA ARG A 389 -21.38 -25.32 4.46
C ARG A 389 -22.05 -26.68 4.47
N ALA A 390 -22.88 -27.00 3.47
CA ALA A 390 -23.53 -28.31 3.36
C ALA A 390 -22.52 -29.45 3.18
N ALA A 391 -21.39 -29.19 2.51
CA ALA A 391 -20.30 -30.14 2.32
C ALA A 391 -19.28 -30.19 3.49
N ASN A 392 -19.52 -29.46 4.59
CA ASN A 392 -18.54 -29.28 5.68
C ASN A 392 -17.15 -28.80 5.20
N ARG A 393 -17.11 -28.03 4.11
CA ARG A 393 -15.89 -27.45 3.56
C ARG A 393 -15.67 -26.07 4.19
N PRO A 394 -14.61 -25.86 5.00
CA PRO A 394 -14.38 -24.57 5.64
C PRO A 394 -14.14 -23.46 4.61
N VAL A 395 -14.93 -22.38 4.73
CA VAL A 395 -14.73 -21.12 4.01
C VAL A 395 -13.84 -20.23 4.87
N THR A 396 -12.67 -19.84 4.36
CA THR A 396 -11.70 -18.99 5.09
C THR A 396 -11.93 -17.51 4.84
N ALA A 397 -12.40 -17.15 3.65
CA ALA A 397 -12.87 -15.81 3.31
C ALA A 397 -13.88 -15.90 2.17
N ALA A 398 -14.78 -14.93 2.11
CA ALA A 398 -15.61 -14.69 0.94
C ALA A 398 -15.58 -13.20 0.66
N TYR A 399 -15.52 -12.84 -0.61
CA TYR A 399 -15.42 -11.46 -1.04
C TYR A 399 -16.53 -11.13 -2.02
N VAL A 400 -17.04 -9.92 -1.93
CA VAL A 400 -18.13 -9.43 -2.74
C VAL A 400 -17.88 -7.98 -3.11
N THR A 401 -18.28 -7.60 -4.31
CA THR A 401 -18.18 -6.22 -4.80
C THR A 401 -19.41 -5.43 -4.40
N ASP A 402 -19.19 -4.25 -3.82
CA ASP A 402 -20.26 -3.28 -3.60
C ASP A 402 -20.72 -2.71 -4.95
N PRO A 403 -22.00 -2.82 -5.32
CA PRO A 403 -22.46 -2.42 -6.64
C PRO A 403 -22.47 -0.90 -6.86
N VAL A 404 -22.41 -0.08 -5.79
CA VAL A 404 -22.39 1.38 -5.89
C VAL A 404 -20.96 1.86 -6.16
N THR A 405 -20.02 1.41 -5.34
CA THR A 405 -18.64 1.89 -5.41
C THR A 405 -17.82 1.09 -6.43
N GLY A 406 -18.15 -0.20 -6.60
CA GLY A 406 -17.32 -1.17 -7.30
C GLY A 406 -16.13 -1.67 -6.47
N THR A 407 -16.09 -1.36 -5.16
CA THR A 407 -15.02 -1.84 -4.28
C THR A 407 -15.36 -3.21 -3.73
N ARG A 408 -14.39 -4.11 -3.76
CA ARG A 408 -14.47 -5.45 -3.15
C ARG A 408 -14.28 -5.38 -1.64
N TRP A 409 -15.08 -6.15 -0.90
CA TRP A 409 -15.05 -6.26 0.58
C TRP A 409 -15.38 -7.69 1.05
N PHE A 410 -15.17 -7.97 2.34
CA PHE A 410 -15.50 -9.26 2.94
C PHE A 410 -17.02 -9.45 3.05
N ALA A 411 -17.53 -10.52 2.45
CA ALA A 411 -18.96 -10.79 2.33
C ALA A 411 -19.68 -10.94 3.68
N ASP A 412 -19.01 -11.45 4.70
CA ASP A 412 -19.55 -11.60 6.06
C ASP A 412 -19.40 -10.35 6.93
N HIS A 413 -18.93 -9.25 6.35
CA HIS A 413 -18.78 -7.92 6.96
C HIS A 413 -19.54 -6.82 6.21
N THR A 414 -20.28 -7.16 5.15
CA THR A 414 -21.15 -6.25 4.42
C THR A 414 -22.59 -6.28 4.94
N ILE A 415 -23.37 -5.28 4.53
CA ILE A 415 -24.80 -5.19 4.77
C ILE A 415 -25.52 -5.79 3.58
N TRP A 416 -26.36 -6.80 3.82
CA TRP A 416 -27.06 -7.51 2.75
C TRP A 416 -28.49 -7.00 2.57
N LEU A 417 -28.89 -6.86 1.31
CA LEU A 417 -30.28 -6.69 0.90
C LEU A 417 -30.72 -7.88 0.06
N ARG A 418 -31.97 -8.32 0.26
CA ARG A 418 -32.69 -9.17 -0.68
C ARG A 418 -33.62 -8.29 -1.51
N ASP A 419 -33.48 -8.35 -2.83
CA ASP A 419 -34.33 -7.64 -3.79
C ASP A 419 -34.94 -8.64 -4.77
N GLY A 420 -36.23 -8.97 -4.54
CA GLY A 420 -36.86 -10.11 -5.18
C GLY A 420 -36.16 -11.44 -4.83
N ASP A 421 -35.67 -12.15 -5.84
CA ASP A 421 -34.91 -13.40 -5.72
C ASP A 421 -33.39 -13.17 -5.68
N GLU A 422 -32.92 -11.94 -5.88
CA GLU A 422 -31.50 -11.58 -5.90
C GLU A 422 -31.05 -10.98 -4.56
N TYR A 423 -29.74 -11.03 -4.33
CA TYR A 423 -29.09 -10.45 -3.17
C TYR A 423 -28.02 -9.45 -3.60
N GLN A 424 -27.90 -8.36 -2.85
CA GLN A 424 -26.89 -7.32 -3.04
C GLN A 424 -26.17 -7.08 -1.72
N ALA A 425 -24.88 -6.78 -1.81
CA ALA A 425 -24.02 -6.54 -0.66
C ALA A 425 -23.47 -5.11 -0.70
N PHE A 426 -23.63 -4.38 0.40
CA PHE A 426 -23.21 -2.99 0.53
C PHE A 426 -22.24 -2.84 1.69
N THR A 427 -21.27 -1.96 1.51
CA THR A 427 -20.16 -1.83 2.45
C THR A 427 -20.40 -0.72 3.46
N THR A 428 -21.18 0.27 3.07
CA THR A 428 -21.62 1.37 3.93
C THR A 428 -23.15 1.52 3.92
N VAL A 429 -23.68 2.22 4.93
CA VAL A 429 -25.11 2.55 4.99
C VAL A 429 -25.49 3.53 3.88
N ASP A 430 -24.62 4.50 3.57
CA ASP A 430 -24.86 5.47 2.49
C ASP A 430 -25.00 4.77 1.12
N ASP A 431 -24.17 3.76 0.83
CA ASP A 431 -24.26 2.99 -0.43
C ASP A 431 -25.56 2.17 -0.49
N LEU A 432 -25.90 1.50 0.61
CA LEU A 432 -27.16 0.77 0.75
C LEU A 432 -28.38 1.68 0.52
N ASP A 433 -28.41 2.83 1.18
CA ASP A 433 -29.51 3.79 1.07
C ASP A 433 -29.56 4.39 -0.34
N SER A 434 -28.41 4.53 -1.01
CA SER A 434 -28.35 4.94 -2.42
C SER A 434 -29.06 3.96 -3.34
N TYR A 435 -28.78 2.68 -3.18
CA TYR A 435 -29.41 1.62 -3.96
C TYR A 435 -30.92 1.50 -3.70
N ARG A 436 -31.34 1.57 -2.43
CA ARG A 436 -32.76 1.43 -2.04
C ARG A 436 -33.67 2.52 -2.59
N ARG A 437 -33.14 3.71 -2.92
CA ARG A 437 -33.94 4.75 -3.60
C ARG A 437 -34.49 4.28 -4.95
N GLY A 438 -33.77 3.41 -5.66
CA GLY A 438 -34.24 2.78 -6.90
C GLY A 438 -34.96 1.43 -6.70
N HIS A 439 -34.82 0.82 -5.51
CA HIS A 439 -35.29 -0.52 -5.20
C HIS A 439 -36.06 -0.51 -3.85
N PRO A 440 -37.23 0.13 -3.78
CA PRO A 440 -37.96 0.30 -2.51
C PRO A 440 -38.45 -1.02 -1.90
N GLY A 441 -38.55 -2.08 -2.71
CA GLY A 441 -38.90 -3.44 -2.27
C GLY A 441 -37.74 -4.22 -1.64
N ALA A 442 -36.50 -3.71 -1.74
CA ALA A 442 -35.33 -4.38 -1.20
C ALA A 442 -35.36 -4.37 0.35
N VAL A 443 -35.22 -5.55 0.94
CA VAL A 443 -35.29 -5.76 2.40
C VAL A 443 -33.94 -6.15 2.96
N ARG A 444 -33.56 -5.57 4.10
CA ARG A 444 -32.31 -5.93 4.77
C ARG A 444 -32.39 -7.35 5.33
N VAL A 445 -31.30 -8.09 5.18
CA VAL A 445 -31.14 -9.47 5.66
C VAL A 445 -29.75 -9.62 6.28
N ASP A 446 -29.60 -10.45 7.30
CA ASP A 446 -28.27 -10.80 7.82
C ASP A 446 -27.58 -11.82 6.90
N TYR A 447 -26.25 -11.86 6.92
CA TYR A 447 -25.47 -12.72 6.03
C TYR A 447 -25.80 -14.21 6.16
N ASP A 448 -25.95 -14.71 7.39
CA ASP A 448 -26.22 -16.13 7.63
C ASP A 448 -27.63 -16.54 7.18
N THR A 449 -28.60 -15.65 7.34
CA THR A 449 -29.94 -15.79 6.77
C THR A 449 -29.89 -15.75 5.25
N ALA A 450 -29.16 -14.82 4.65
CA ALA A 450 -29.01 -14.77 3.19
C ALA A 450 -28.41 -16.07 2.63
N VAL A 451 -27.34 -16.60 3.25
CA VAL A 451 -26.74 -17.89 2.89
C VAL A 451 -27.73 -19.05 3.06
N ARG A 452 -28.57 -19.03 4.10
CA ARG A 452 -29.56 -20.10 4.34
C ARG A 452 -30.70 -20.05 3.32
N GLU A 453 -31.21 -18.87 3.02
CA GLU A 453 -32.43 -18.64 2.23
C GLU A 453 -32.17 -18.55 0.73
N VAL A 454 -30.94 -18.32 0.28
CA VAL A 454 -30.62 -18.30 -1.15
C VAL A 454 -31.07 -19.60 -1.83
N ARG A 455 -31.85 -19.45 -2.90
CA ARG A 455 -32.34 -20.58 -3.70
C ARG A 455 -31.20 -21.14 -4.56
N PRO A 456 -31.24 -22.43 -4.91
CA PRO A 456 -30.27 -23.04 -5.81
C PRO A 456 -30.03 -22.26 -7.10
#